data_AF-A0A377BSR4-F1
#
_entry.id   AF-A0A377BSR4-F1
#
_cell.length_a   1.000
_cell.length_b   1.000
_cell.length_c   1.000
_cell.angle_alpha   90.00
_cell.angle_beta   90.00
_cell.angle_gamma   90.00
#
_symmetry.space_group_name_H-M   'P 1'
#
loop_
_entity.id
_entity.type
_entity.pdbx_description
1 polymer ?
#
loop_
_entity_poly.entity_id
_entity_poly.type
_entity_poly.pdbx_seq_one_letter_code
_entity_poly.pdbx_strand_id
1 'polypeptide(L)'
;MACSPATTRKKRKYDKSSWTYELDENGFAKRDTTLQHPRCVWNLLKQHVSRYTPDVVENICGTPKDAFLKVCEYIAETSAHDKTASFLYALGWTQHSVGAQNIRTMAMIQLLLGNMGMAGGGVNALRGHSNIQGLTDLGLLSQSLPGYMTLPSEKQTDLQTYLTANTPKPLLEGQVNYWGNYPKFFVSMMKAFFGDKATAENSWGFDWLPKWDKGYDVLQYFEMMKEGKVNGYICQGFNPVASFPNKTK
;
A
#
# COMPACT_ATOMS: atom_id res chain seq x y z
N MET A 1 15.61 -18.79 -17.47
CA MET A 1 16.58 -17.75 -17.07
C MET A 1 15.90 -16.80 -16.10
N ALA A 2 16.27 -16.87 -14.82
CA ALA A 2 15.78 -15.92 -13.82
C ALA A 2 16.51 -14.59 -14.02
N CYS A 3 15.78 -13.55 -14.41
CA CYS A 3 16.31 -12.19 -14.37
C CYS A 3 16.34 -11.77 -12.89
N SER A 4 17.45 -12.06 -12.21
CA SER A 4 17.70 -11.56 -10.87
C SER A 4 17.96 -10.05 -10.98
N PRO A 5 17.16 -9.18 -10.35
CA PRO A 5 17.47 -7.76 -10.35
C PRO A 5 18.82 -7.57 -9.66
N ALA A 6 19.73 -6.84 -10.30
CA ALA A 6 21.01 -6.47 -9.73
C ALA A 6 20.77 -5.74 -8.41
N THR A 7 20.99 -6.44 -7.30
CA THR A 7 21.00 -5.82 -5.98
C THR A 7 22.33 -5.11 -5.86
N THR A 8 22.34 -3.78 -5.96
CA THR A 8 23.54 -3.01 -5.65
C THR A 8 23.84 -3.20 -4.16
N ARG A 9 24.91 -3.92 -3.86
CA ARG A 9 25.33 -4.42 -2.53
C ARG A 9 25.41 -3.36 -1.42
N LYS A 10 25.29 -2.06 -1.74
CA LYS A 10 25.38 -0.91 -0.81
C LYS A 10 24.05 -0.46 -0.20
N LYS A 11 22.89 -0.79 -0.77
CA LYS A 11 21.57 -0.49 -0.17
C LYS A 11 20.66 -1.69 -0.41
N ARG A 12 20.13 -2.33 0.65
CA ARG A 12 19.15 -3.45 0.59
C ARG A 12 17.78 -2.97 0.08
N LYS A 13 17.76 -2.31 -1.08
CA LYS A 13 16.61 -1.71 -1.76
C LYS A 13 16.67 -2.09 -3.23
N TYR A 14 15.51 -2.32 -3.84
CA TYR A 14 15.41 -2.50 -5.28
C TYR A 14 15.39 -1.14 -5.99
N ASP A 15 16.10 -1.04 -7.10
CA ASP A 15 15.72 -0.11 -8.15
C ASP A 15 14.46 -0.66 -8.83
N LYS A 16 13.42 0.18 -8.91
CA LYS A 16 12.10 -0.19 -9.46
C LYS A 16 11.88 0.40 -10.85
N SER A 17 12.91 0.98 -11.46
CA SER A 17 12.86 1.57 -12.81
C SER A 17 12.31 0.59 -13.86
N SER A 18 12.61 -0.70 -13.74
CA SER A 18 12.11 -1.73 -14.65
C SER A 18 10.71 -2.27 -14.30
N TRP A 19 10.11 -1.86 -13.17
CA TRP A 19 8.79 -2.32 -12.71
C TRP A 19 7.69 -1.34 -13.13
N THR A 20 7.71 -0.97 -14.40
CA THR A 20 6.75 -0.06 -15.02
C THR A 20 6.12 -0.73 -16.23
N TYR A 21 4.97 -0.20 -16.67
CA TYR A 21 4.40 -0.56 -17.96
C TYR A 21 5.23 0.02 -19.09
N GLU A 22 5.21 -0.68 -20.23
CA GLU A 22 5.63 -0.08 -21.49
C GLU A 22 4.59 0.96 -21.90
N LEU A 23 5.06 2.16 -22.25
CA LEU A 23 4.18 3.26 -22.65
C LEU A 23 4.11 3.36 -24.18
N ASP A 24 2.95 3.75 -24.69
CA ASP A 24 2.77 4.13 -26.09
C ASP A 24 3.27 5.56 -26.36
N GLU A 25 3.09 6.01 -27.61
CA GLU A 25 3.46 7.34 -28.07
C GLU A 25 2.73 8.50 -27.36
N ASN A 26 1.58 8.22 -26.74
CA ASN A 26 0.80 9.18 -25.96
C ASN A 26 1.14 9.15 -24.46
N GLY A 27 2.06 8.26 -24.04
CA GLY A 27 2.44 8.08 -22.65
C GLY A 27 1.47 7.22 -21.84
N PHE A 28 0.54 6.50 -22.48
CA PHE A 28 -0.36 5.55 -21.81
C PHE A 28 0.23 4.14 -21.81
N ALA A 29 -0.18 3.30 -20.85
CA ALA A 29 0.28 1.93 -20.77
C ALA A 29 -0.25 1.11 -21.96
N LYS A 30 0.66 0.48 -22.71
CA LYS A 30 0.30 -0.44 -23.81
C LYS A 30 -0.53 -1.60 -23.30
N ARG A 31 -1.52 -2.01 -24.08
CA ARG A 31 -2.40 -3.15 -23.79
C ARG A 31 -2.42 -4.13 -24.94
N ASP A 32 -2.40 -5.40 -24.59
CA ASP A 32 -2.75 -6.49 -25.48
C ASP A 32 -4.02 -7.17 -24.94
N THR A 33 -5.15 -6.93 -25.59
CA THR A 33 -6.44 -7.47 -25.18
C THR A 33 -6.60 -8.95 -25.50
N THR A 34 -5.71 -9.54 -26.31
CA THR A 34 -5.68 -10.98 -26.60
C THR A 34 -4.98 -11.80 -25.50
N LEU A 35 -4.26 -11.12 -24.60
CA LEU A 35 -3.46 -11.71 -23.52
C LEU A 35 -2.34 -12.66 -24.00
N GLN A 36 -1.90 -12.55 -25.25
CA GLN A 36 -0.89 -13.42 -25.84
C GLN A 36 0.53 -12.87 -25.71
N HIS A 37 0.69 -11.55 -25.61
CA HIS A 37 1.99 -10.92 -25.56
C HIS A 37 2.78 -11.44 -24.33
N PRO A 38 4.05 -11.85 -24.49
CA PRO A 38 4.81 -12.50 -23.42
C PRO A 38 5.05 -11.58 -22.21
N ARG A 39 5.04 -10.26 -22.43
CA ARG A 39 5.17 -9.26 -21.35
C ARG A 39 3.85 -8.73 -20.79
N CYS A 40 2.69 -9.24 -21.24
CA CYS A 40 1.45 -8.84 -20.59
C CYS A 40 1.43 -9.37 -19.14
N VAL A 41 0.75 -8.64 -18.25
CA VAL A 41 0.70 -8.97 -16.80
C VAL A 41 0.22 -10.40 -16.57
N TRP A 42 -0.73 -10.87 -17.39
CA TRP A 42 -1.28 -12.23 -17.31
C TRP A 42 -0.20 -13.32 -17.48
N ASN A 43 0.62 -13.22 -18.53
CA ASN A 43 1.63 -14.24 -18.82
C ASN A 43 2.79 -14.18 -17.82
N LEU A 44 3.21 -12.97 -17.41
CA LEU A 44 4.22 -12.81 -16.37
C LEU A 44 3.74 -13.32 -15.01
N LEU A 45 2.46 -13.12 -14.68
CA LEU A 45 1.85 -13.68 -13.47
C LEU A 45 1.89 -15.20 -13.49
N LYS A 46 1.39 -15.82 -14.58
CA LYS A 46 1.39 -17.28 -14.77
C LYS A 46 2.81 -17.86 -14.62
N GLN A 47 3.80 -17.24 -15.24
CA GLN A 47 5.19 -17.63 -15.10
C GLN A 47 5.68 -17.49 -13.65
N HIS A 48 5.39 -16.37 -12.98
CA HIS A 48 5.86 -16.10 -11.63
C HIS A 48 5.37 -17.15 -10.61
N VAL A 49 4.10 -17.54 -10.72
CA VAL A 49 3.45 -18.46 -9.78
C VAL A 49 3.63 -19.94 -10.13
N SER A 50 4.14 -20.27 -11.30
CA SER A 50 4.36 -21.66 -11.76
C SER A 50 5.20 -22.53 -10.79
N ARG A 51 6.00 -21.90 -9.93
CA ARG A 51 6.86 -22.57 -8.94
C ARG A 51 6.10 -23.04 -7.69
N TYR A 52 4.89 -22.57 -7.45
CA TYR A 52 4.10 -22.90 -6.26
C TYR A 52 3.21 -24.11 -6.50
N THR A 53 3.84 -25.27 -6.68
CA THR A 53 3.12 -26.55 -6.83
C THR A 53 2.55 -27.01 -5.48
N PRO A 54 1.56 -27.92 -5.46
CA PRO A 54 1.05 -28.47 -4.21
C PRO A 54 2.14 -29.12 -3.33
N ASP A 55 3.16 -29.74 -3.93
CA ASP A 55 4.33 -30.28 -3.21
C ASP A 55 5.15 -29.17 -2.51
N VAL A 56 5.39 -28.06 -3.21
CA VAL A 56 6.10 -26.92 -2.64
C VAL A 56 5.30 -26.30 -1.50
N VAL A 57 3.97 -26.22 -1.65
CA VAL A 57 3.06 -25.73 -0.61
C VAL A 57 3.10 -26.61 0.63
N GLU A 58 2.96 -27.93 0.48
CA GLU A 58 3.02 -28.90 1.59
C GLU A 58 4.37 -28.83 2.31
N ASN A 59 5.47 -28.83 1.56
CA ASN A 59 6.82 -28.78 2.13
C ASN A 59 7.10 -27.49 2.93
N ILE A 60 6.59 -26.34 2.48
CA ILE A 60 6.86 -25.04 3.15
C ILE A 60 5.84 -24.74 4.24
N CYS A 61 4.56 -24.99 3.98
CA CYS A 61 3.46 -24.59 4.87
C CYS A 61 3.09 -25.67 5.88
N GLY A 62 3.46 -26.94 5.63
CA GLY A 62 3.05 -28.10 6.43
C GLY A 62 1.59 -28.51 6.25
N THR A 63 0.82 -27.82 5.39
CA THR A 63 -0.56 -28.19 5.07
C THR A 63 -0.56 -29.44 4.21
N PRO A 64 -1.24 -30.53 4.62
CA PRO A 64 -1.39 -31.73 3.80
C PRO A 64 -1.94 -31.41 2.40
N LYS A 65 -1.39 -32.06 1.37
CA LYS A 65 -1.73 -31.76 -0.03
C LYS A 65 -3.22 -31.91 -0.33
N ASP A 66 -3.88 -32.93 0.20
CA ASP A 66 -5.31 -33.17 0.05
C ASP A 66 -6.15 -32.03 0.65
N ALA A 67 -5.79 -31.57 1.85
CA ALA A 67 -6.43 -30.42 2.49
C ALA A 67 -6.23 -29.13 1.69
N PHE A 68 -5.03 -28.90 1.14
CA PHE A 68 -4.76 -27.75 0.27
C PHE A 68 -5.60 -27.80 -1.02
N LEU A 69 -5.61 -28.95 -1.70
CA LEU A 69 -6.42 -29.12 -2.92
C LEU A 69 -7.90 -28.91 -2.64
N LYS A 70 -8.40 -29.35 -1.47
CA LYS A 70 -9.79 -29.13 -1.09
C LYS A 70 -10.15 -27.66 -0.94
N VAL A 71 -9.26 -26.86 -0.35
CA VAL A 71 -9.44 -25.41 -0.25
C VAL A 71 -9.37 -24.75 -1.64
N CYS A 72 -8.46 -25.19 -2.50
CA CYS A 72 -8.39 -24.71 -3.88
C CYS A 72 -9.68 -24.99 -4.66
N GLU A 73 -10.26 -26.18 -4.55
CA GLU A 73 -11.55 -26.53 -5.17
C GLU A 73 -12.65 -25.55 -4.74
N TYR A 74 -12.84 -25.36 -3.44
CA TYR A 74 -13.90 -24.47 -2.91
C TYR A 74 -13.72 -23.01 -3.33
N ILE A 75 -12.49 -22.50 -3.32
CA ILE A 75 -12.23 -21.14 -3.77
C ILE A 75 -12.45 -21.03 -5.29
N ALA A 76 -11.99 -22.01 -6.07
CA ALA A 76 -12.11 -22.00 -7.52
C ALA A 76 -13.56 -22.06 -8.00
N GLU A 77 -14.47 -22.74 -7.29
CA GLU A 77 -15.90 -22.72 -7.60
C GLU A 77 -16.49 -21.30 -7.64
N THR A 78 -15.89 -20.35 -6.93
CA THR A 78 -16.34 -18.95 -6.89
C THR A 78 -15.82 -18.11 -8.06
N SER A 79 -15.19 -18.72 -9.07
CA SER A 79 -14.97 -18.06 -10.36
C SER A 79 -16.23 -17.99 -11.22
N ALA A 80 -17.29 -18.74 -10.85
CA ALA A 80 -18.58 -18.67 -11.53
C ALA A 80 -19.26 -17.32 -11.21
N HIS A 81 -19.91 -16.72 -12.21
CA HIS A 81 -20.49 -15.37 -12.09
C HIS A 81 -21.59 -15.22 -11.02
N ASP A 82 -22.20 -16.32 -10.60
CA ASP A 82 -23.29 -16.40 -9.62
C ASP A 82 -22.83 -16.87 -8.23
N LYS A 83 -21.53 -17.12 -8.04
CA LYS A 83 -20.93 -17.48 -6.76
C LYS A 83 -19.90 -16.43 -6.35
N THR A 84 -19.71 -16.26 -5.05
CA THR A 84 -18.70 -15.33 -4.52
C THR A 84 -17.94 -15.94 -3.35
N ALA A 85 -16.65 -15.63 -3.25
CA ALA A 85 -15.86 -15.85 -2.04
C ALA A 85 -15.58 -14.52 -1.35
N SER A 86 -15.63 -14.52 -0.02
CA SER A 86 -15.21 -13.39 0.81
C SER A 86 -14.06 -13.79 1.71
N PHE A 87 -12.99 -12.99 1.71
CA PHE A 87 -11.85 -13.21 2.59
C PHE A 87 -11.91 -12.29 3.79
N LEU A 88 -11.99 -12.88 4.98
CA LEU A 88 -11.96 -12.18 6.26
C LEU A 88 -10.57 -12.37 6.87
N TYR A 89 -9.84 -11.29 7.08
CA TYR A 89 -8.50 -11.34 7.67
C TYR A 89 -8.20 -10.13 8.56
N ALA A 90 -7.20 -10.27 9.43
CA ALA A 90 -6.69 -9.19 10.28
C ALA A 90 -5.17 -9.35 10.53
N LEU A 91 -4.79 -9.60 11.78
CA LEU A 91 -3.39 -9.56 12.24
C LEU A 91 -2.54 -10.73 11.74
N GLY A 92 -3.15 -11.91 11.56
CA GLY A 92 -2.46 -13.13 11.14
C GLY A 92 -1.67 -13.00 9.83
N TRP A 93 -2.08 -12.08 8.94
CA TRP A 93 -1.36 -11.81 7.69
C TRP A 93 -0.51 -10.54 7.72
N THR A 94 -0.83 -9.55 8.56
CA THR A 94 -0.23 -8.21 8.50
C THR A 94 1.06 -8.09 9.29
N GLN A 95 1.21 -8.81 10.41
CA GLN A 95 2.34 -8.67 11.33
C GLN A 95 3.56 -9.51 10.94
N HIS A 96 3.96 -9.42 9.67
CA HIS A 96 5.12 -10.11 9.11
C HIS A 96 5.94 -9.16 8.25
N SER A 97 7.24 -9.42 8.06
CA SER A 97 8.08 -8.63 7.15
C SER A 97 7.59 -8.63 5.69
N VAL A 98 6.75 -9.61 5.33
CA VAL A 98 6.09 -9.75 4.03
C VAL A 98 4.57 -9.55 4.10
N GLY A 99 4.05 -8.97 5.19
CA GLY A 99 2.60 -8.90 5.43
C GLY A 99 1.80 -8.19 4.33
N ALA A 100 2.37 -7.13 3.75
CA ALA A 100 1.78 -6.46 2.60
C ALA A 100 1.68 -7.40 1.36
N GLN A 101 2.65 -8.30 1.16
CA GLN A 101 2.60 -9.26 0.05
C GLN A 101 1.59 -10.38 0.31
N ASN A 102 1.41 -10.83 1.56
CA ASN A 102 0.34 -11.76 1.91
C ASN A 102 -1.03 -11.23 1.46
N ILE A 103 -1.30 -9.95 1.77
CA ILE A 103 -2.55 -9.28 1.38
C ILE A 103 -2.63 -9.13 -0.14
N ARG A 104 -1.53 -8.72 -0.81
CA ARG A 104 -1.54 -8.59 -2.28
C ARG A 104 -1.87 -9.90 -2.98
N THR A 105 -1.32 -11.03 -2.50
CA THR A 105 -1.60 -12.34 -3.09
C THR A 105 -3.09 -12.68 -3.00
N MET A 106 -3.72 -12.45 -1.85
CA MET A 106 -5.16 -12.67 -1.71
C MET A 106 -5.99 -11.69 -2.55
N ALA A 107 -5.61 -10.41 -2.62
CA ALA A 107 -6.31 -9.44 -3.48
C ALA A 107 -6.21 -9.85 -4.97
N MET A 108 -5.07 -10.39 -5.40
CA MET A 108 -4.91 -10.94 -6.76
C MET A 108 -5.82 -12.14 -7.00
N ILE A 109 -6.00 -13.03 -6.02
CA ILE A 109 -6.96 -14.14 -6.11
C ILE A 109 -8.39 -13.59 -6.31
N GLN A 110 -8.82 -12.62 -5.50
CA GLN A 110 -10.17 -12.03 -5.64
C GLN A 110 -10.39 -11.35 -6.99
N LEU A 111 -9.35 -10.74 -7.58
CA LEU A 111 -9.42 -10.18 -8.94
C LEU A 111 -9.54 -11.28 -10.01
N LEU A 112 -8.79 -12.37 -9.88
CA LEU A 112 -8.85 -13.52 -10.81
C LEU A 112 -10.23 -14.19 -10.80
N LEU A 113 -10.88 -14.24 -9.64
CA LEU A 113 -12.20 -14.84 -9.45
C LEU A 113 -13.35 -13.89 -9.80
N GLY A 114 -13.08 -12.59 -10.01
CA GLY A 114 -14.13 -11.60 -10.27
C GLY A 114 -14.97 -11.24 -9.04
N ASN A 115 -14.47 -11.49 -7.83
CA ASN A 115 -15.21 -11.32 -6.57
C ASN A 115 -15.21 -9.88 -6.01
N MET A 116 -14.45 -8.96 -6.61
CA MET A 116 -14.34 -7.57 -6.16
C MET A 116 -15.57 -6.76 -6.58
N GLY A 117 -16.19 -6.04 -5.64
CA GLY A 117 -17.38 -5.22 -5.89
C GLY A 117 -18.70 -5.99 -5.82
N MET A 118 -18.67 -7.30 -5.57
CA MET A 118 -19.85 -8.16 -5.49
C MET A 118 -20.37 -8.27 -4.04
N ALA A 119 -21.69 -8.35 -3.88
CA ALA A 119 -22.31 -8.71 -2.60
C ALA A 119 -21.92 -10.15 -2.22
N GLY A 120 -21.51 -10.37 -0.97
CA GLY A 120 -20.95 -11.65 -0.53
C GLY A 120 -19.49 -11.90 -0.94
N GLY A 121 -18.90 -11.01 -1.74
CA GLY A 121 -17.51 -11.11 -2.19
C GLY A 121 -16.52 -10.24 -1.41
N GLY A 122 -15.51 -9.74 -2.13
CA GLY A 122 -14.61 -8.69 -1.67
C GLY A 122 -13.52 -9.11 -0.69
N VAL A 123 -12.80 -8.09 -0.20
CA VAL A 123 -11.69 -8.23 0.74
C VAL A 123 -12.09 -7.57 2.05
N ASN A 124 -12.53 -8.37 3.00
CA ASN A 124 -12.96 -7.92 4.31
C ASN A 124 -11.77 -7.87 5.26
N ALA A 125 -10.99 -6.79 5.12
CA ALA A 125 -9.87 -6.46 5.99
C ALA A 125 -10.39 -5.94 7.34
N LEU A 126 -10.63 -6.85 8.28
CA LEU A 126 -11.28 -6.55 9.55
C LEU A 126 -10.40 -5.63 10.40
N ARG A 127 -10.97 -4.50 10.83
CA ARG A 127 -10.28 -3.51 11.66
C ARG A 127 -10.28 -3.95 13.13
N GLY A 128 -9.22 -3.55 13.84
CA GLY A 128 -9.01 -3.88 15.25
C GLY A 128 -9.74 -2.91 16.18
N HIS A 129 -9.04 -1.90 16.70
CA HIS A 129 -9.65 -0.89 17.58
C HIS A 129 -10.86 -0.22 16.93
N SER A 130 -11.85 0.12 17.76
CA SER A 130 -13.15 0.68 17.35
C SER A 130 -13.04 1.84 16.36
N ASN A 131 -12.04 2.72 16.51
CA ASN A 131 -11.83 3.87 15.63
C ASN A 131 -10.45 3.90 14.96
N ILE A 132 -9.79 2.74 14.77
CA ILE A 132 -8.51 2.71 14.03
C ILE A 132 -8.68 3.21 12.59
N GLN A 133 -9.86 3.00 12.01
CA GLN A 133 -10.21 3.51 10.70
C GLN A 133 -10.23 5.05 10.71
N GLY A 134 -10.95 5.68 11.63
CA GLY A 134 -11.02 7.13 11.73
C GLY A 134 -9.68 7.80 12.04
N LEU A 135 -8.83 7.21 12.91
CA LEU A 135 -7.48 7.74 13.14
C LEU A 135 -6.58 7.63 11.90
N THR A 136 -6.76 6.59 11.09
CA THR A 136 -6.08 6.46 9.79
C THR A 136 -6.59 7.51 8.81
N ASP A 137 -7.92 7.71 8.74
CA ASP A 137 -8.56 8.71 7.88
C ASP A 137 -8.12 10.15 8.24
N LEU A 138 -7.92 10.42 9.53
CA LEU A 138 -7.41 11.69 10.06
C LEU A 138 -5.88 11.84 9.94
N GLY A 139 -5.18 10.80 9.45
CA GLY A 139 -3.75 10.89 9.16
C GLY A 139 -2.85 10.86 10.39
N LEU A 140 -3.22 10.16 11.48
CA LEU A 140 -2.39 10.00 12.69
C LEU A 140 -1.28 8.96 12.46
N LEU A 141 -0.50 9.16 11.41
CA LEU A 141 0.66 8.37 11.00
C LEU A 141 1.80 9.34 10.62
N SER A 142 3.05 8.94 10.82
CA SER A 142 4.22 9.83 10.79
C SER A 142 4.33 10.78 9.57
N GLN A 143 3.86 10.36 8.40
CA GLN A 143 4.00 11.14 7.15
C GLN A 143 2.64 11.49 6.55
N SER A 144 1.55 11.27 7.27
CA SER A 144 0.20 11.42 6.75
C SER A 144 -0.40 12.78 7.11
N LEU A 145 -1.35 13.19 6.28
CA LEU A 145 -2.30 14.27 6.53
C LEU A 145 -3.72 13.69 6.44
N PRO A 146 -4.74 14.36 7.00
CA PRO A 146 -6.13 13.95 6.86
C PRO A 146 -6.53 13.66 5.40
N GLY A 147 -7.43 12.68 5.22
CA GLY A 147 -7.93 12.31 3.89
C GLY A 147 -6.91 11.59 3.02
N TYR A 148 -6.01 10.80 3.62
CA TYR A 148 -4.95 10.06 2.93
C TYR A 148 -3.95 10.93 2.16
N MET A 149 -3.90 12.24 2.46
CA MET A 149 -2.86 13.11 1.96
C MET A 149 -1.54 12.83 2.68
N THR A 150 -0.45 13.36 2.15
CA THR A 150 0.91 13.09 2.66
C THR A 150 1.57 14.40 3.02
N LEU A 151 2.27 14.45 4.15
CA LEU A 151 3.15 15.57 4.47
C LEU A 151 4.21 15.74 3.37
N PRO A 152 4.63 16.98 3.05
CA PRO A 152 5.73 17.18 2.12
C PRO A 152 7.03 16.55 2.64
N SER A 153 7.84 16.01 1.74
CA SER A 153 9.24 15.69 2.05
C SER A 153 10.09 16.95 1.99
N GLU A 154 11.26 16.95 2.64
CA GLU A 154 12.22 18.08 2.55
C GLU A 154 12.69 18.40 1.12
N LYS A 155 12.56 17.43 0.20
CA LYS A 155 12.95 17.58 -1.21
C LYS A 155 11.91 18.32 -2.05
N GLN A 156 10.69 18.49 -1.52
CA GLN A 156 9.62 19.23 -2.16
C GLN A 156 9.64 20.64 -1.61
N THR A 157 10.51 21.47 -2.18
CA THR A 157 10.84 22.81 -1.68
C THR A 157 9.76 23.85 -1.93
N ASP A 158 8.76 23.53 -2.74
CA ASP A 158 7.66 24.42 -3.07
C ASP A 158 6.35 23.64 -3.28
N LEU A 159 5.22 24.37 -3.22
CA LEU A 159 3.88 23.81 -3.35
C LEU A 159 3.67 23.11 -4.69
N GLN A 160 4.19 23.66 -5.79
CA GLN A 160 3.98 23.11 -7.13
C GLN A 160 4.65 21.75 -7.28
N THR A 161 5.88 21.61 -6.79
CA THR A 161 6.65 20.36 -6.77
C THR A 161 5.93 19.32 -5.91
N TYR A 162 5.41 19.71 -4.74
CA TYR A 162 4.62 18.84 -3.87
C TYR A 162 3.33 18.36 -4.55
N LEU A 163 2.54 19.27 -5.12
CA LEU A 163 1.28 18.94 -5.77
C LEU A 163 1.49 18.06 -7.00
N THR A 164 2.51 18.36 -7.81
CA THR A 164 2.85 17.56 -9.00
C THR A 164 3.21 16.12 -8.62
N ALA A 165 3.99 15.93 -7.54
CA ALA A 165 4.39 14.61 -7.08
C ALA A 165 3.22 13.78 -6.52
N ASN A 166 2.21 14.43 -5.94
CA ASN A 166 1.07 13.77 -5.30
C ASN A 166 -0.20 13.72 -6.18
N THR A 167 -0.18 14.34 -7.36
CA THR A 167 -1.30 14.33 -8.31
C THR A 167 -0.98 13.35 -9.45
N PRO A 168 -1.44 12.09 -9.38
CA PRO A 168 -1.12 11.10 -10.39
C PRO A 168 -1.74 11.46 -11.74
N LYS A 169 -1.03 11.17 -12.82
CA LYS A 169 -1.56 11.22 -14.19
C LYS A 169 -2.23 9.88 -14.53
N PRO A 170 -3.32 9.88 -15.30
CA PRO A 170 -3.94 8.64 -15.74
C PRO A 170 -2.98 7.85 -16.63
N LEU A 171 -2.92 6.53 -16.42
CA LEU A 171 -2.10 5.62 -17.24
C LEU A 171 -2.86 4.98 -18.40
N LEU A 172 -4.15 5.27 -18.52
CA LEU A 172 -5.01 4.86 -19.63
C LEU A 172 -5.97 6.01 -19.94
N GLU A 173 -6.45 6.06 -21.18
CA GLU A 173 -7.49 7.00 -21.60
C GLU A 173 -8.84 6.69 -20.92
N GLY A 174 -9.68 7.72 -20.79
CA GLY A 174 -11.06 7.60 -20.30
C GLY A 174 -11.20 7.20 -18.82
N GLN A 175 -10.13 7.30 -18.03
CA GLN A 175 -10.16 6.96 -16.61
C GLN A 175 -10.60 8.15 -15.74
N VAL A 176 -11.40 7.86 -14.70
CA VAL A 176 -11.83 8.88 -13.72
C VAL A 176 -10.65 9.56 -13.04
N ASN A 177 -9.61 8.77 -12.68
CA ASN A 177 -8.41 9.22 -11.95
C ASN A 177 -8.73 10.25 -10.84
N TYR A 178 -9.54 9.85 -9.86
CA TYR A 178 -10.12 10.79 -8.88
C TYR A 178 -9.07 11.59 -8.08
N TRP A 179 -7.89 10.98 -7.86
CA TRP A 179 -6.74 11.64 -7.23
C TRP A 179 -6.13 12.77 -8.07
N GLY A 180 -6.52 12.93 -9.33
CA GLY A 180 -6.28 14.16 -10.10
C GLY A 180 -6.82 15.43 -9.43
N ASN A 181 -7.72 15.28 -8.44
CA ASN A 181 -8.25 16.37 -7.63
C ASN A 181 -7.42 16.71 -6.37
N TYR A 182 -6.26 16.06 -6.15
CA TYR A 182 -5.42 16.28 -4.96
C TYR A 182 -5.21 17.76 -4.59
N PRO A 183 -4.91 18.69 -5.53
CA PRO A 183 -4.71 20.09 -5.19
C PRO A 183 -5.93 20.75 -4.52
N LYS A 184 -7.14 20.35 -4.91
CA LYS A 184 -8.38 20.87 -4.32
C LYS A 184 -8.47 20.47 -2.85
N PHE A 185 -8.24 19.19 -2.55
CA PHE A 185 -8.28 18.66 -1.19
C PHE A 185 -7.22 19.30 -0.30
N PHE A 186 -6.00 19.44 -0.84
CA PHE A 186 -4.88 20.04 -0.10
C PHE A 186 -5.17 21.49 0.28
N VAL A 187 -5.59 22.34 -0.68
CA VAL A 187 -5.90 23.74 -0.41
C VAL A 187 -7.07 23.87 0.55
N SER A 188 -8.14 23.09 0.38
CA SER A 188 -9.27 23.09 1.32
C SER A 188 -8.85 22.73 2.75
N MET A 189 -7.97 21.74 2.91
CA MET A 189 -7.42 21.38 4.22
C MET A 189 -6.54 22.50 4.80
N MET A 190 -5.70 23.15 4.00
CA MET A 190 -4.89 24.28 4.48
C MET A 190 -5.78 25.44 4.95
N LYS A 191 -6.89 25.71 4.26
CA LYS A 191 -7.90 26.67 4.71
C LYS A 191 -8.58 26.23 6.01
N ALA A 192 -8.83 24.94 6.20
CA ALA A 192 -9.38 24.43 7.46
C ALA A 192 -8.38 24.56 8.64
N PHE A 193 -7.08 24.38 8.39
CA PHE A 193 -6.04 24.51 9.43
C PHE A 193 -5.74 25.96 9.79
N PHE A 194 -5.64 26.84 8.80
CA PHE A 194 -5.08 28.17 9.00
C PHE A 194 -6.06 29.32 8.70
N GLY A 195 -7.29 29.02 8.27
CA GLY A 195 -8.33 30.01 8.00
C GLY A 195 -7.86 31.09 7.03
N ASP A 196 -8.04 32.35 7.42
CA ASP A 196 -7.66 33.53 6.63
C ASP A 196 -6.15 33.67 6.41
N LYS A 197 -5.32 32.97 7.21
CA LYS A 197 -3.86 33.00 7.06
C LYS A 197 -3.35 32.17 5.90
N ALA A 198 -4.11 31.17 5.42
CA ALA A 198 -3.76 30.43 4.20
C ALA A 198 -4.30 31.20 2.98
N THR A 199 -3.41 31.83 2.21
CA THR A 199 -3.75 32.61 1.01
C THR A 199 -2.92 32.15 -0.19
N ALA A 200 -3.28 32.58 -1.40
CA ALA A 200 -2.52 32.20 -2.59
C ALA A 200 -1.08 32.75 -2.55
N GLU A 201 -0.90 33.96 -2.01
CA GLU A 201 0.37 34.69 -1.97
C GLU A 201 1.42 33.99 -1.09
N ASN A 202 0.98 33.23 -0.08
CA ASN A 202 1.87 32.47 0.79
C ASN A 202 1.80 30.96 0.56
N SER A 203 1.36 30.53 -0.63
CA SER A 203 1.22 29.11 -0.97
C SER A 203 0.37 28.33 0.03
N TRP A 204 -0.70 28.98 0.53
CA TRP A 204 -1.64 28.43 1.49
C TRP A 204 -1.01 27.98 2.82
N GLY A 205 0.13 28.55 3.20
CA GLY A 205 0.86 28.16 4.41
C GLY A 205 1.60 26.82 4.29
N PHE A 206 1.90 26.36 3.06
CA PHE A 206 2.63 25.13 2.79
C PHE A 206 3.91 24.98 3.62
N ASP A 207 4.64 26.08 3.83
CA ASP A 207 5.90 26.08 4.59
C ASP A 207 5.74 25.97 6.10
N TRP A 208 4.52 26.07 6.63
CA TRP A 208 4.23 25.83 8.03
C TRP A 208 4.10 24.34 8.35
N LEU A 209 3.88 23.49 7.34
CA LEU A 209 3.85 22.05 7.53
C LEU A 209 5.27 21.50 7.76
N PRO A 210 5.45 20.55 8.70
CA PRO A 210 6.72 19.88 8.87
C PRO A 210 7.04 19.05 7.62
N LYS A 211 8.28 19.19 7.14
CA LYS A 211 8.81 18.44 6.00
C LYS A 211 9.67 17.29 6.51
N TRP A 212 9.42 16.08 6.06
CA TRP A 212 10.15 14.90 6.54
C TRP A 212 11.40 14.59 5.72
N ASP A 213 12.47 14.17 6.40
CA ASP A 213 13.72 13.64 5.83
C ASP A 213 13.65 12.11 5.63
N LYS A 214 12.95 11.43 6.55
CA LYS A 214 12.72 9.98 6.58
C LYS A 214 11.41 9.64 7.28
N GLY A 215 11.05 8.36 7.28
CA GLY A 215 9.97 7.85 8.12
C GLY A 215 10.41 7.74 9.58
N TYR A 216 9.51 8.03 10.51
CA TYR A 216 9.70 7.82 11.94
C TYR A 216 8.66 6.83 12.45
N ASP A 217 8.79 5.56 12.04
CA ASP A 217 7.96 4.50 12.61
C ASP A 217 8.35 4.21 14.08
N VAL A 218 7.46 3.51 14.79
CA VAL A 218 7.60 3.29 16.23
C VAL A 218 8.89 2.56 16.61
N LEU A 219 9.40 1.64 15.77
CA LEU A 219 10.62 0.89 16.07
C LEU A 219 11.84 1.81 15.91
N GLN A 220 11.87 2.61 14.85
CA GLN A 220 12.92 3.60 14.65
C GLN A 220 12.90 4.66 15.76
N TYR A 221 11.72 5.13 16.17
CA TYR A 221 11.58 6.15 17.19
C TYR A 221 12.00 5.65 18.58
N PHE A 222 11.67 4.40 18.93
CA PHE A 222 12.13 3.79 20.19
C PHE A 222 13.63 3.47 20.19
N GLU A 223 14.23 3.17 19.02
CA GLU A 223 15.70 3.11 18.93
C GLU A 223 16.32 4.49 19.21
N MET A 224 15.76 5.56 18.63
CA MET A 224 16.22 6.93 18.92
C MET A 224 16.05 7.28 20.40
N MET A 225 14.96 6.84 21.04
CA MET A 225 14.74 7.02 22.48
C MET A 225 15.82 6.32 23.32
N LYS A 226 16.16 5.07 22.98
CA LYS A 226 17.25 4.33 23.61
C LYS A 226 18.61 5.03 23.43
N GLU A 227 18.83 5.67 22.29
CA GLU A 227 20.03 6.49 22.01
C GLU A 227 20.03 7.86 22.70
N GLY A 228 19.04 8.18 23.55
CA GLY A 228 18.95 9.46 24.24
C GLY A 228 18.55 10.65 23.35
N LYS A 229 17.97 10.39 22.17
CA LYS A 229 17.58 11.42 21.18
C LYS A 229 16.11 11.84 21.29
N VAL A 230 15.39 11.38 22.31
CA VAL A 230 13.98 11.70 22.55
C VAL A 230 13.83 12.25 23.96
N ASN A 231 13.41 13.50 24.06
CA ASN A 231 13.30 14.21 25.35
C ASN A 231 11.97 13.97 26.07
N GLY A 232 10.93 13.57 25.33
CA GLY A 232 9.59 13.36 25.87
C GLY A 232 8.74 12.53 24.91
N TYR A 233 7.73 11.85 25.46
CA TYR A 233 6.84 10.98 24.70
C TYR A 233 5.40 11.11 25.21
N ILE A 234 4.45 11.21 24.28
CA ILE A 234 3.02 11.33 24.59
C ILE A 234 2.34 10.01 24.27
N CYS A 235 1.70 9.41 25.26
CA CYS A 235 0.88 8.20 25.11
C CYS A 235 -0.59 8.53 25.34
N GLN A 236 -1.31 8.93 24.29
CA GLN A 236 -2.76 9.19 24.37
C GLN A 236 -3.53 7.91 24.00
N GLY A 237 -4.16 7.27 24.99
CA GLY A 237 -4.99 6.08 24.74
C GLY A 237 -4.24 4.88 24.14
N PHE A 238 -2.93 4.82 24.31
CA PHE A 238 -2.06 3.77 23.78
C PHE A 238 -1.10 3.28 24.87
N ASN A 239 -0.92 1.97 25.01
CA ASN A 239 -0.04 1.36 26.03
C ASN A 239 1.16 0.66 25.36
N PRO A 240 2.27 1.36 25.07
CA PRO A 240 3.41 0.79 24.36
C PRO A 240 4.15 -0.28 25.18
N VAL A 241 4.11 -0.21 26.52
CA VAL A 241 4.79 -1.18 27.41
C VAL A 241 4.23 -2.60 27.22
N ALA A 242 2.95 -2.72 26.88
CA ALA A 242 2.31 -4.01 26.63
C ALA A 242 2.27 -4.38 25.14
N SER A 243 2.07 -3.41 24.25
CA SER A 243 1.75 -3.69 22.84
C SER A 243 2.95 -3.69 21.90
N PHE A 244 4.06 -3.06 22.27
CA PHE A 244 5.25 -3.05 21.42
C PHE A 244 6.10 -4.31 21.60
N PRO A 245 6.80 -4.76 20.53
CA PRO A 245 7.70 -5.90 20.63
C PRO A 245 8.89 -5.54 21.53
N ASN A 246 9.44 -6.55 22.20
CA ASN A 246 10.60 -6.41 23.10
C ASN A 246 10.35 -5.42 24.26
N LYS A 247 9.43 -5.80 25.16
CA LYS A 247 9.05 -5.04 26.36
C LYS A 247 10.23 -4.58 27.24
N THR A 248 11.33 -5.32 27.25
CA THR A 248 12.50 -5.04 28.11
C THR A 248 13.44 -3.96 27.57
N LYS A 249 13.27 -3.58 26.30
CA LYS A 249 14.10 -2.58 25.63
C LYS A 249 13.46 -1.21 25.71
#